data_AF-A0A1H0FRZ4-F1
#
_entry.id   AF-A0A1H0FRZ4-F1
#
_cell.length_a   1.000
_cell.length_b   1.000
_cell.length_c   1.000
_cell.angle_alpha   90.00
_cell.angle_beta   90.00
_cell.angle_gamma   90.00
#
_symmetry.space_group_name_H-M   'P 1'
#
loop_
_entity.id
_entity.type
_entity.pdbx_description
1 polymer ?
#
loop_
_entity_poly.entity_id
_entity_poly.type
_entity_poly.pdbx_seq_one_letter_code
_entity_poly.pdbx_strand_id
1 'polypeptide(L)'
;MKKILFLVLFLLAACGQEETPGEEPPADSGEPVITGYVLDMEENSALVVESTAQDFSDTGGQEEFYSAIYFTEMPEEVQLGDRVEVWAEAVAESYPGQAEAQRVEILEPGQPEGAELNEREVITRAIGEHSLDGHAAVSDITFTEGAWTVEFFSFMDEDREEVTVPDTSAGTAEAPGGADYEAFYEERMEMITEELTALEEHLGTYEDSDSWRMDFEEMSRSLSGWISSVTDKEEVPEKYLEVHASFQAAGTTIQEGIDQLSEAVAFGEEAEIEAGKNQLQEGKEELETTRQEYENIS
;
A
#
# COMPACT_ATOMS: atom_id res chain seq x y z
N MET A 1 9.26 -49.67 -57.70
CA MET A 1 10.54 -49.31 -58.33
C MET A 1 11.21 -48.22 -57.50
N LYS A 2 12.51 -48.40 -57.22
CA LYS A 2 13.54 -47.47 -56.71
C LYS A 2 13.27 -46.59 -55.48
N LYS A 3 13.99 -46.97 -54.42
CA LYS A 3 14.40 -46.19 -53.24
C LYS A 3 15.46 -45.15 -53.62
N ILE A 4 15.35 -43.94 -53.08
CA ILE A 4 16.43 -42.96 -52.80
C ILE A 4 15.87 -42.18 -51.60
N LEU A 5 16.19 -42.44 -50.33
CA LEU A 5 17.47 -42.36 -49.61
C LEU A 5 18.28 -41.11 -49.97
N PHE A 6 18.02 -40.01 -49.29
CA PHE A 6 19.07 -39.04 -48.96
C PHE A 6 19.02 -38.75 -47.46
N LEU A 7 20.07 -39.23 -46.81
CA LEU A 7 20.45 -39.09 -45.42
C LEU A 7 21.24 -37.79 -45.33
N VAL A 8 20.75 -36.80 -44.59
CA VAL A 8 21.55 -35.65 -44.15
C VAL A 8 21.61 -35.72 -42.63
N LEU A 9 22.71 -36.31 -42.19
CA LEU A 9 23.25 -36.34 -40.85
C LEU A 9 23.89 -34.97 -40.60
N PHE A 10 23.29 -34.12 -39.77
CA PHE A 10 24.02 -33.01 -39.13
C PHE A 10 24.30 -33.40 -37.68
N LEU A 11 25.60 -33.53 -37.43
CA LEU A 11 26.24 -33.81 -36.15
C LEU A 11 26.70 -32.48 -35.55
N LEU A 12 26.49 -32.34 -34.23
CA LEU A 12 27.22 -31.50 -33.26
C LEU A 12 26.89 -29.99 -33.32
N ALA A 13 26.64 -29.29 -32.22
CA ALA A 13 27.19 -29.45 -30.87
C ALA A 13 26.13 -29.19 -29.78
N ALA A 14 26.04 -30.12 -28.83
CA ALA A 14 25.55 -29.84 -27.49
C ALA A 14 26.69 -29.13 -26.74
N CYS A 15 26.58 -27.82 -26.56
CA CYS A 15 27.31 -27.15 -25.49
C CYS A 15 26.51 -27.38 -24.22
N GLY A 16 27.07 -28.19 -23.32
CA GLY A 16 26.61 -28.24 -21.94
C GLY A 16 26.82 -26.87 -21.31
N GLN A 17 25.77 -26.34 -20.71
CA GLN A 17 25.84 -25.20 -19.83
C GLN A 17 26.22 -25.77 -18.46
N GLU A 18 27.49 -25.60 -18.09
CA GLU A 18 27.92 -25.76 -16.71
C GLU A 18 27.25 -24.63 -15.91
N GLU A 19 26.46 -24.99 -14.91
CA GLU A 19 25.98 -24.04 -13.91
C GLU A 19 27.20 -23.60 -13.09
N THR A 20 27.74 -22.43 -13.40
CA THR A 20 28.67 -21.72 -12.52
C THR A 20 27.88 -21.15 -11.34
N PRO A 21 28.22 -21.52 -10.09
CA PRO A 21 27.67 -20.88 -8.92
C PRO A 21 28.37 -19.53 -8.71
N GLY A 22 27.57 -18.46 -8.59
CA GLY A 22 28.01 -17.19 -8.02
C GLY A 22 28.82 -16.31 -8.97
N GLU A 23 28.14 -15.69 -9.93
CA GLU A 23 28.52 -14.35 -10.34
C GLU A 23 27.40 -13.43 -9.86
N GLU A 24 27.72 -12.57 -8.90
CA GLU A 24 26.91 -11.40 -8.58
C GLU A 24 26.63 -10.63 -9.88
N PRO A 25 25.40 -10.13 -10.10
CA PRO A 25 25.09 -9.39 -11.33
C PRO A 25 26.10 -8.24 -11.50
N PRO A 26 26.54 -7.97 -12.74
CA PRO A 26 27.53 -6.93 -12.98
C PRO A 26 26.98 -5.58 -12.48
N ALA A 27 27.73 -4.94 -11.58
CA ALA A 27 27.52 -3.54 -11.22
C ALA A 27 27.80 -2.66 -12.46
N ASP A 28 26.76 -2.38 -13.25
CA ASP A 28 26.78 -1.49 -14.42
C ASP A 28 25.61 -0.49 -14.27
N SER A 29 25.80 0.67 -13.62
CA SER A 29 26.40 1.94 -14.09
C SER A 29 25.43 3.01 -14.68
N GLY A 30 24.11 2.83 -14.55
CA GLY A 30 23.10 3.88 -14.82
C GLY A 30 22.65 4.66 -13.58
N GLU A 31 22.15 5.88 -13.77
CA GLU A 31 21.38 6.61 -12.74
C GLU A 31 20.03 5.90 -12.50
N PRO A 32 19.48 5.93 -11.28
CA PRO A 32 18.14 5.40 -11.04
C PRO A 32 17.12 6.14 -11.91
N VAL A 33 16.06 5.44 -12.32
CA VAL A 33 14.96 6.05 -13.07
C VAL A 33 14.11 6.96 -12.17
N ILE A 34 14.14 6.73 -10.85
CA ILE A 34 13.51 7.56 -9.83
C ILE A 34 14.19 7.36 -8.47
N THR A 35 14.24 8.44 -7.70
CA THR A 35 14.59 8.43 -6.27
C THR A 35 13.46 9.08 -5.49
N GLY A 36 12.75 8.31 -4.67
CA GLY A 36 11.49 8.78 -4.06
C GLY A 36 11.08 8.00 -2.82
N TYR A 37 9.92 8.36 -2.27
CA TYR A 37 9.28 7.63 -1.18
C TYR A 37 8.28 6.61 -1.74
N VAL A 38 8.19 5.46 -1.07
CA VAL A 38 7.13 4.47 -1.29
C VAL A 38 5.87 4.95 -0.59
N LEU A 39 4.84 5.30 -1.34
CA LEU A 39 3.62 5.90 -0.80
C LEU A 39 2.38 5.01 -0.95
N ASP A 40 2.50 3.92 -1.71
CA ASP A 40 1.48 2.88 -1.81
C ASP A 40 2.17 1.54 -2.09
N MET A 41 1.57 0.44 -1.63
CA MET A 41 2.10 -0.91 -1.77
C MET A 41 0.99 -1.96 -1.90
N GLU A 42 1.14 -2.84 -2.90
CA GLU A 42 0.26 -3.99 -3.12
C GLU A 42 1.11 -5.22 -3.49
N GLU A 43 1.13 -6.24 -2.62
CA GLU A 43 1.97 -7.44 -2.77
C GLU A 43 3.45 -7.12 -3.09
N ASN A 44 3.89 -7.35 -4.33
CA ASN A 44 5.23 -7.07 -4.84
C ASN A 44 5.25 -5.84 -5.77
N SER A 45 4.30 -4.93 -5.58
CA SER A 45 4.18 -3.70 -6.35
C SER A 45 4.15 -2.50 -5.42
N ALA A 46 4.69 -1.37 -5.89
CA ALA A 46 4.76 -0.16 -5.09
C ALA A 46 4.70 1.09 -5.94
N LEU A 47 4.04 2.13 -5.42
CA LEU A 47 4.12 3.47 -5.98
C LEU A 47 5.30 4.22 -5.35
N VAL A 48 6.24 4.65 -6.19
CA VAL A 48 7.37 5.50 -5.78
C VAL A 48 7.19 6.90 -6.35
N VAL A 49 7.30 7.90 -5.48
CA VAL A 49 7.07 9.31 -5.82
C VAL A 49 8.26 10.16 -5.38
N GLU A 50 8.77 11.01 -6.29
CA GLU A 50 9.83 11.97 -5.95
C GLU A 50 9.33 13.00 -4.93
N SER A 51 10.21 13.45 -4.03
CA SER A 51 9.90 14.53 -3.07
C SER A 51 10.22 15.92 -3.59
N THR A 52 10.82 16.04 -4.77
CA THR A 52 11.21 17.34 -5.36
C THR A 52 10.42 17.57 -6.64
N ALA A 53 9.66 18.66 -6.67
CA ALA A 53 8.93 19.08 -7.86
C ALA A 53 9.87 19.53 -9.00
N GLN A 54 9.45 19.27 -10.22
CA GLN A 54 10.02 19.76 -11.46
C GLN A 54 9.12 20.86 -12.05
N ASP A 55 9.73 21.92 -12.57
CA ASP A 55 9.03 23.03 -13.22
C ASP A 55 9.07 22.86 -14.75
N PHE A 56 7.89 22.60 -15.33
CA PHE A 56 7.69 22.49 -16.78
C PHE A 56 7.00 23.71 -17.40
N SER A 57 6.79 24.79 -16.64
CA SER A 57 6.09 26.00 -17.08
C SER A 57 6.70 26.65 -18.32
N ASP A 58 8.03 26.55 -18.48
CA ASP A 58 8.78 27.04 -19.64
C ASP A 58 8.37 26.39 -20.97
N THR A 59 7.79 25.18 -20.92
CA THR A 59 7.27 24.44 -22.08
C THR A 59 5.74 24.47 -22.17
N GLY A 60 5.08 25.21 -21.28
CA GLY A 60 3.62 25.25 -21.13
C GLY A 60 3.05 24.07 -20.33
N GLY A 61 3.89 23.37 -19.56
CA GLY A 61 3.50 22.36 -18.57
C GLY A 61 3.19 22.96 -17.20
N GLN A 62 3.11 22.09 -16.19
CA GLN A 62 2.83 22.46 -14.79
C GLN A 62 4.07 23.09 -14.13
N GLU A 63 3.85 24.05 -13.24
CA GLU A 63 4.92 24.71 -12.46
C GLU A 63 5.45 23.79 -11.33
N GLU A 64 4.60 22.92 -10.82
CA GLU A 64 4.91 21.94 -9.78
C GLU A 64 4.48 20.55 -10.25
N PHE A 65 5.43 19.73 -10.67
CA PHE A 65 5.19 18.37 -11.12
C PHE A 65 6.10 17.39 -10.37
N TYR A 66 5.50 16.37 -9.75
CA TYR A 66 6.24 15.29 -9.09
C TYR A 66 6.26 14.05 -9.99
N SER A 67 7.42 13.43 -10.17
CA SER A 67 7.48 12.15 -10.88
C SER A 67 6.92 11.05 -9.98
N ALA A 68 6.01 10.26 -10.52
CA ALA A 68 5.43 9.09 -9.85
C ALA A 68 5.51 7.88 -10.78
N ILE A 69 6.01 6.75 -10.28
CA ILE A 69 6.11 5.50 -11.03
C ILE A 69 5.62 4.35 -10.16
N TYR A 70 4.68 3.57 -10.69
CA TYR A 70 4.22 2.32 -10.12
C TYR A 70 5.11 1.18 -10.62
N PHE A 71 5.77 0.49 -9.70
CA PHE A 71 6.68 -0.61 -9.99
C PHE A 71 6.06 -1.96 -9.66
N THR A 72 6.32 -2.95 -10.50
CA THR A 72 6.12 -4.37 -10.19
C THR A 72 7.47 -5.05 -9.90
N GLU A 73 7.43 -6.24 -9.29
CA GLU A 73 8.61 -7.02 -8.89
C GLU A 73 9.51 -6.31 -7.87
N MET A 74 8.89 -5.54 -6.98
CA MET A 74 9.58 -4.92 -5.85
C MET A 74 10.08 -6.01 -4.87
N PRO A 75 11.30 -5.87 -4.31
CA PRO A 75 11.80 -6.80 -3.29
C PRO A 75 10.92 -6.79 -2.03
N GLU A 76 10.76 -7.96 -1.39
CA GLU A 76 9.95 -8.12 -0.17
C GLU A 76 10.44 -7.26 1.01
N GLU A 77 11.69 -6.80 0.98
CA GLU A 77 12.24 -5.95 2.05
C GLU A 77 11.76 -4.50 1.98
N VAL A 78 11.25 -4.05 0.83
CA VAL A 78 10.74 -2.68 0.64
C VAL A 78 9.42 -2.52 1.40
N GLN A 79 9.31 -1.44 2.15
CA GLN A 79 8.16 -1.13 2.99
C GLN A 79 7.59 0.25 2.66
N LEU A 80 6.32 0.44 3.01
CA LEU A 80 5.65 1.73 2.95
C LEU A 80 6.43 2.78 3.73
N GLY A 81 6.62 3.97 3.14
CA GLY A 81 7.41 5.06 3.69
C GLY A 81 8.92 4.97 3.44
N ASP A 82 9.43 3.86 2.89
CA ASP A 82 10.85 3.76 2.54
C ASP A 82 11.23 4.80 1.48
N ARG A 83 12.43 5.34 1.61
CA ARG A 83 13.04 6.11 0.53
C ARG A 83 13.91 5.20 -0.30
N VAL A 84 13.66 5.12 -1.60
CA VAL A 84 14.30 4.15 -2.49
C VAL A 84 14.88 4.82 -3.73
N GLU A 85 15.94 4.23 -4.26
CA GLU A 85 16.37 4.41 -5.64
C GLU A 85 15.95 3.17 -6.44
N VAL A 86 15.32 3.37 -7.60
CA VAL A 86 14.84 2.27 -8.44
C VAL A 86 15.44 2.37 -9.84
N TRP A 87 15.90 1.25 -10.37
CA TRP A 87 16.36 1.11 -11.76
C TRP A 87 15.38 0.24 -12.53
N ALA A 88 15.05 0.64 -13.76
CA ALA A 88 14.22 -0.11 -14.69
C ALA A 88 14.77 0.00 -16.12
N GLU A 89 14.50 -1.00 -16.96
CA GLU A 89 14.92 -0.95 -18.38
C GLU A 89 14.07 0.04 -19.20
N ALA A 90 12.78 0.13 -18.89
CA ALA A 90 11.82 0.98 -19.58
C ALA A 90 10.70 1.40 -18.63
N VAL A 91 10.22 2.63 -18.81
CA VAL A 91 9.04 3.19 -18.12
C VAL A 91 7.98 3.46 -19.18
N ALA A 92 6.76 2.96 -18.96
CA ALA A 92 5.62 3.22 -19.82
C ALA A 92 5.22 4.70 -19.78
N GLU A 93 4.83 5.25 -20.94
CA GLU A 93 4.38 6.64 -21.07
C GLU A 93 2.93 6.81 -20.54
N SER A 94 2.79 6.81 -19.21
CA SER A 94 1.55 7.07 -18.47
C SER A 94 1.82 7.93 -17.23
N TYR A 95 0.76 8.40 -16.55
CA TYR A 95 0.89 9.03 -15.24
C TYR A 95 -0.12 8.40 -14.25
N PRO A 96 0.36 7.79 -13.14
CA PRO A 96 1.75 7.46 -12.86
C PRO A 96 2.41 6.63 -13.96
N GLY A 97 3.73 6.73 -14.11
CA GLY A 97 4.49 5.85 -14.99
C GLY A 97 4.38 4.40 -14.50
N GLN A 98 4.64 3.42 -15.37
CA GLN A 98 4.63 2.01 -14.99
C GLN A 98 5.93 1.33 -15.42
N ALA A 99 6.53 0.51 -14.56
CA ALA A 99 7.78 -0.18 -14.85
C ALA A 99 7.96 -1.46 -14.03
N GLU A 100 8.85 -2.35 -14.48
CA GLU A 100 9.32 -3.50 -13.71
C GLU A 100 10.65 -3.11 -13.02
N ALA A 101 10.73 -3.30 -11.70
CA ALA A 101 11.93 -2.98 -10.94
C ALA A 101 13.04 -4.00 -11.22
N GLN A 102 14.16 -3.54 -11.77
CA GLN A 102 15.33 -4.40 -12.02
C GLN A 102 16.31 -4.40 -10.84
N ARG A 103 16.35 -3.27 -10.11
CA ARG A 103 17.14 -3.09 -8.90
C ARG A 103 16.44 -2.05 -8.05
N VAL A 104 16.43 -2.30 -6.74
CA VAL A 104 15.99 -1.33 -5.74
C VAL A 104 17.09 -1.19 -4.70
N GLU A 105 17.37 0.05 -4.31
CA GLU A 105 18.28 0.36 -3.21
C GLU A 105 17.52 1.19 -2.17
N ILE A 106 17.32 0.60 -0.99
CA ILE A 106 16.68 1.27 0.14
C ILE A 106 17.70 2.21 0.78
N LEU A 107 17.36 3.50 0.84
CA LEU A 107 18.20 4.53 1.43
C LEU A 107 17.98 4.59 2.94
N GLU A 108 19.03 4.93 3.68
CA GLU A 108 18.93 5.14 5.13
C GLU A 108 17.98 6.32 5.42
N PRO A 109 16.91 6.12 6.22
CA PRO A 109 15.93 7.17 6.46
C PRO A 109 16.53 8.29 7.30
N GLY A 110 16.12 9.53 7.04
CA GLY A 110 16.56 10.68 7.83
C GLY A 110 16.09 10.55 9.28
N GLN A 111 16.97 10.88 10.23
CA GLN A 111 16.64 10.98 11.65
C GLN A 111 17.38 12.17 12.27
N PRO A 112 16.71 13.34 12.41
CA PRO A 112 17.27 14.53 13.03
C PRO A 112 17.74 14.28 14.46
N GLU A 113 18.70 15.08 14.93
CA GLU A 113 19.21 14.97 16.31
C GLU A 113 18.08 15.22 17.31
N GLY A 114 17.89 14.25 18.22
CA GLY A 114 16.85 14.31 19.24
C GLY A 114 15.48 13.78 18.77
N ALA A 115 15.35 13.37 17.51
CA ALA A 115 14.17 12.66 17.04
C ALA A 115 14.21 11.19 17.49
N GLU A 116 13.09 10.70 17.99
CA GLU A 116 12.87 9.32 18.36
C GLU A 116 12.51 8.45 17.15
N LEU A 117 11.76 8.99 16.21
CA LEU A 117 11.38 8.36 14.94
C LEU A 117 12.31 8.75 13.80
N ASN A 118 12.32 7.97 12.73
CA ASN A 118 12.91 8.34 11.45
C ASN A 118 11.84 8.69 10.39
N GLU A 119 12.26 9.27 9.27
CA GLU A 119 11.38 9.70 8.18
C GLU A 119 10.43 8.60 7.70
N ARG A 120 10.90 7.36 7.56
CA ARG A 120 10.09 6.22 7.12
C ARG A 120 8.92 6.00 8.09
N GLU A 121 9.22 5.87 9.38
CA GLU A 121 8.20 5.64 10.42
C GLU A 121 7.14 6.75 10.46
N VAL A 122 7.58 7.99 10.25
CA VAL A 122 6.71 9.17 10.26
C VAL A 122 5.80 9.18 9.03
N ILE A 123 6.34 8.90 7.84
CA ILE A 123 5.57 8.85 6.60
C ILE A 123 4.55 7.69 6.65
N THR A 124 4.96 6.50 7.10
CA THR A 124 4.04 5.36 7.27
C THR A 124 2.87 5.72 8.18
N ARG A 125 3.12 6.38 9.32
CA ARG A 125 2.06 6.83 10.23
C ARG A 125 1.16 7.87 9.57
N ALA A 126 1.75 8.86 8.91
CA ALA A 126 1.01 9.94 8.30
C ALA A 126 0.06 9.45 7.19
N ILE A 127 0.50 8.49 6.36
CA ILE A 127 -0.35 7.84 5.36
C ILE A 127 -1.50 7.08 6.03
N GLY A 128 -1.20 6.31 7.09
CA GLY A 128 -2.20 5.53 7.79
C GLY A 128 -3.23 6.34 8.58
N GLU A 129 -2.90 7.56 9.04
CA GLU A 129 -3.82 8.42 9.81
C GLU A 129 -4.80 9.20 8.91
N HIS A 130 -4.42 9.48 7.66
CA HIS A 130 -5.14 10.41 6.80
C HIS A 130 -5.68 9.78 5.50
N SER A 131 -5.61 8.45 5.36
CA SER A 131 -6.06 7.72 4.15
C SER A 131 -5.65 8.43 2.86
N LEU A 132 -4.37 8.78 2.73
CA LEU A 132 -3.88 9.45 1.54
C LEU A 132 -3.94 8.46 0.36
N ASP A 133 -4.75 8.75 -0.66
CA ASP A 133 -5.14 7.82 -1.74
C ASP A 133 -4.02 7.45 -2.74
N GLY A 134 -2.76 7.34 -2.31
CA GLY A 134 -1.62 7.06 -3.20
C GLY A 134 -1.43 8.13 -4.29
N HIS A 135 -2.15 9.25 -4.24
CA HIS A 135 -2.10 10.33 -5.23
C HIS A 135 -1.44 11.59 -4.68
N ALA A 136 -0.48 11.41 -3.76
CA ALA A 136 0.23 12.49 -3.13
C ALA A 136 1.76 12.35 -3.27
N ALA A 137 2.47 13.46 -3.14
CA ALA A 137 3.91 13.50 -2.92
C ALA A 137 4.22 14.01 -1.52
N VAL A 138 5.24 13.43 -0.86
CA VAL A 138 5.86 14.03 0.32
C VAL A 138 6.71 15.21 -0.15
N SER A 139 6.15 16.42 -0.04
CA SER A 139 6.77 17.65 -0.52
C SER A 139 7.70 18.30 0.52
N ASP A 140 7.42 18.11 1.81
CA ASP A 140 8.29 18.53 2.90
C ASP A 140 8.14 17.60 4.12
N ILE A 141 9.21 17.45 4.89
CA ILE A 141 9.20 16.72 6.17
C ILE A 141 10.12 17.43 7.16
N THR A 142 9.56 17.86 8.29
CA THR A 142 10.30 18.63 9.28
C THR A 142 10.05 18.13 10.70
N PHE A 143 11.11 18.11 11.51
CA PHE A 143 11.05 17.78 12.92
C PHE A 143 11.27 19.04 13.77
N THR A 144 10.29 19.39 14.60
CA THR A 144 10.34 20.56 15.49
C THR A 144 9.61 20.28 16.81
N GLU A 145 10.24 20.61 17.93
CA GLU A 145 9.62 20.55 19.28
C GLU A 145 9.03 19.18 19.69
N GLY A 146 9.60 18.06 19.20
CA GLY A 146 9.13 16.72 19.54
C GLY A 146 7.92 16.25 18.71
N ALA A 147 7.70 16.88 17.56
CA ALA A 147 6.74 16.44 16.57
C ALA A 147 7.32 16.57 15.17
N TRP A 148 6.84 15.71 14.28
CA TRP A 148 7.07 15.76 12.86
C TRP A 148 5.90 16.41 12.16
N THR A 149 6.18 17.20 11.14
CA THR A 149 5.19 17.69 10.18
C THR A 149 5.56 17.16 8.81
N VAL A 150 4.63 16.43 8.19
CA VAL A 150 4.73 15.93 6.82
C VAL A 150 3.76 16.73 5.96
N GLU A 151 4.27 17.36 4.90
CA GLU A 151 3.44 18.07 3.94
C GLU A 151 3.26 17.21 2.69
N PHE A 152 2.02 16.80 2.44
CA PHE A 152 1.62 16.09 1.26
C PHE A 152 1.06 17.05 0.21
N PHE A 153 1.43 16.86 -1.05
CA PHE A 153 0.85 17.55 -2.19
C PHE A 153 -0.02 16.58 -3.00
N SER A 154 -1.33 16.82 -3.10
CA SER A 154 -2.26 16.02 -3.90
C SER A 154 -2.13 16.39 -5.38
N PHE A 155 -1.87 15.40 -6.24
CA PHE A 155 -1.81 15.62 -7.69
C PHE A 155 -3.18 15.86 -8.31
N MET A 156 -4.25 15.40 -7.64
CA MET A 156 -5.62 15.44 -8.15
C MET A 156 -6.28 16.78 -7.85
N ASP A 157 -6.09 17.27 -6.62
CA ASP A 157 -6.72 18.50 -6.13
C ASP A 157 -5.82 19.73 -6.23
N GLU A 158 -4.52 19.53 -6.54
CA GLU A 158 -3.48 20.56 -6.57
C GLU A 158 -3.40 21.33 -5.24
N ASP A 159 -3.64 20.64 -4.13
CA ASP A 159 -3.62 21.20 -2.78
C ASP A 159 -2.59 20.53 -1.87
N ARG A 160 -2.47 21.07 -0.65
CA ARG A 160 -1.50 20.63 0.35
C ARG A 160 -2.21 20.26 1.62
N GLU A 161 -1.80 19.13 2.18
CA GLU A 161 -2.22 18.67 3.49
C GLU A 161 -1.00 18.55 4.40
N GLU A 162 -1.11 19.12 5.59
CA GLU A 162 -0.10 18.99 6.64
C GLU A 162 -0.57 17.97 7.68
N VAL A 163 0.20 16.91 7.85
CA VAL A 163 -0.02 15.89 8.89
C VAL A 163 1.01 16.08 9.99
N THR A 164 0.54 16.15 11.24
CA THR A 164 1.43 16.29 12.41
C THR A 164 1.51 14.97 13.16
N VAL A 165 2.70 14.36 13.18
CA VAL A 165 2.97 13.08 13.83
C VAL A 165 3.81 13.31 15.09
N PRO A 166 3.34 12.94 16.30
CA PRO A 166 4.15 13.02 17.52
C PRO A 166 5.43 12.18 17.43
N ASP A 167 6.57 12.72 17.86
CA ASP A 167 7.87 12.03 17.84
C ASP A 167 8.06 11.17 19.09
N THR A 168 7.36 10.04 19.10
CA THR A 168 7.48 9.06 20.17
C THR A 168 7.82 7.70 19.59
N SER A 169 9.00 7.19 19.97
CA SER A 169 9.47 5.81 19.75
C SER A 169 8.68 4.79 20.56
N ALA A 170 7.67 5.25 21.30
CA ALA A 170 6.58 4.43 21.81
C ALA A 170 5.72 3.90 20.65
N GLY A 171 6.36 3.16 19.72
CA GLY A 171 5.84 2.34 18.63
C GLY A 171 4.78 3.00 17.73
N THR A 172 4.15 2.33 16.77
CA THR A 172 3.48 1.06 17.09
C THR A 172 3.06 1.01 18.56
N ALA A 173 2.46 2.08 19.12
CA ALA A 173 2.08 2.29 20.54
C ALA A 173 2.71 1.26 21.49
N GLU A 174 3.78 1.63 22.23
CA GLU A 174 4.27 0.88 23.40
C GLU A 174 3.11 0.08 23.96
N ALA A 175 3.15 -1.27 23.91
CA ALA A 175 2.09 -2.18 24.34
C ALA A 175 1.29 -1.51 25.44
N PRO A 176 0.16 -0.87 25.09
CA PRO A 176 -0.27 0.19 25.96
C PRO A 176 -0.66 -0.45 27.26
N GLY A 177 -0.15 0.10 28.37
CA GLY A 177 -0.80 -0.17 29.65
C GLY A 177 -2.29 0.00 29.39
N GLY A 178 -3.10 -1.02 29.70
CA GLY A 178 -4.30 -1.37 28.93
C GLY A 178 -5.37 -0.30 28.63
N ALA A 179 -5.21 0.94 29.09
CA ALA A 179 -5.99 2.12 28.73
C ALA A 179 -5.68 2.71 27.32
N ASP A 180 -4.47 2.55 26.79
CA ASP A 180 -4.13 3.09 25.45
C ASP A 180 -4.41 2.08 24.31
N TYR A 181 -4.51 0.78 24.62
CA TYR A 181 -5.08 -0.21 23.68
C TYR A 181 -6.57 0.05 23.52
N GLU A 182 -7.20 0.52 24.60
CA GLU A 182 -8.63 0.73 24.65
C GLU A 182 -9.05 1.90 23.76
N ALA A 183 -8.34 3.03 23.87
CA ALA A 183 -8.55 4.17 22.98
C ALA A 183 -8.27 3.82 21.51
N PHE A 184 -7.15 3.14 21.23
CA PHE A 184 -6.81 2.68 19.89
C PHE A 184 -7.90 1.78 19.30
N TYR A 185 -8.35 0.77 20.06
CA TYR A 185 -9.35 -0.17 19.58
C TYR A 185 -10.70 0.52 19.33
N GLU A 186 -11.14 1.39 20.24
CA GLU A 186 -12.39 2.14 20.07
C GLU A 186 -12.37 3.04 18.83
N GLU A 187 -11.30 3.82 18.66
CA GLU A 187 -11.12 4.72 17.52
C GLU A 187 -11.12 3.95 16.20
N ARG A 188 -10.31 2.89 16.10
CA ARG A 188 -10.23 2.08 14.87
C ARG A 188 -11.54 1.36 14.56
N MET A 189 -12.23 0.84 15.58
CA MET A 189 -13.55 0.22 15.40
C MET A 189 -14.60 1.21 14.88
N GLU A 190 -14.55 2.46 15.34
CA GLU A 190 -15.43 3.52 14.86
C GLU A 190 -15.18 3.80 13.37
N MET A 191 -13.92 4.03 12.97
CA MET A 191 -13.57 4.28 11.57
C MET A 191 -13.93 3.11 10.64
N ILE A 192 -13.64 1.87 11.04
CA ILE A 192 -14.01 0.69 10.25
C ILE A 192 -15.53 0.59 10.10
N THR A 193 -16.29 0.89 11.16
CA THR A 193 -17.76 0.83 11.10
C THR A 193 -18.33 1.92 10.18
N GLU A 194 -17.76 3.12 10.21
CA GLU A 194 -18.15 4.24 9.35
C GLU A 194 -17.84 3.93 7.87
N GLU A 195 -16.63 3.50 7.56
CA GLU A 195 -16.20 3.13 6.20
C GLU A 195 -16.98 1.96 5.64
N LEU A 196 -17.19 0.89 6.44
CA LEU A 196 -18.00 -0.25 6.01
C LEU A 196 -19.44 0.15 5.71
N THR A 197 -20.01 1.09 6.49
CA THR A 197 -21.36 1.61 6.23
C THR A 197 -21.40 2.47 4.96
N ALA A 198 -20.38 3.31 4.73
CA ALA A 198 -20.27 4.10 3.50
C ALA A 198 -20.16 3.19 2.26
N LEU A 199 -19.34 2.15 2.33
CA LEU A 199 -19.18 1.15 1.28
C LEU A 199 -20.50 0.41 0.99
N GLU A 200 -21.24 0.00 2.02
CA GLU A 200 -22.56 -0.62 1.85
C GLU A 200 -23.58 0.31 1.17
N GLU A 201 -23.61 1.59 1.55
CA GLU A 201 -24.47 2.59 0.92
C GLU A 201 -24.11 2.79 -0.56
N HIS A 202 -22.81 2.86 -0.88
CA HIS A 202 -22.29 2.96 -2.25
C HIS A 202 -22.61 1.72 -3.10
N LEU A 203 -22.49 0.53 -2.53
CA LEU A 203 -22.89 -0.73 -3.15
C LEU A 203 -24.40 -0.80 -3.39
N GLY A 204 -25.21 -0.11 -2.59
CA GLY A 204 -26.65 0.03 -2.77
C GLY A 204 -27.05 0.85 -4.00
N THR A 205 -26.15 1.69 -4.50
CA THR A 205 -26.34 2.54 -5.69
C THR A 205 -25.59 2.05 -6.92
N TYR A 206 -25.16 0.77 -6.94
CA TYR A 206 -24.35 0.17 -8.00
C TYR A 206 -24.74 0.65 -9.40
N GLU A 207 -23.79 1.34 -10.04
CA GLU A 207 -23.86 1.81 -11.40
C GLU A 207 -22.59 1.36 -12.14
N ASP A 208 -22.75 0.66 -13.26
CA ASP A 208 -21.63 0.21 -14.08
C ASP A 208 -20.99 1.40 -14.83
N SER A 209 -20.22 2.19 -14.09
CA SER A 209 -19.54 3.41 -14.56
C SER A 209 -18.14 3.50 -13.96
N ASP A 210 -17.22 4.11 -14.71
CA ASP A 210 -15.82 4.27 -14.27
C ASP A 210 -15.72 5.09 -12.97
N SER A 211 -16.58 6.12 -12.80
CA SER A 211 -16.62 6.93 -11.57
C SER A 211 -17.02 6.08 -10.36
N TRP A 212 -18.08 5.27 -10.48
CA TRP A 212 -18.54 4.43 -9.39
C TRP A 212 -17.48 3.40 -8.98
N ARG A 213 -16.75 2.83 -9.96
CA ARG A 213 -15.67 1.87 -9.72
C ARG A 213 -14.49 2.51 -8.99
N MET A 214 -14.11 3.72 -9.38
CA MET A 214 -13.06 4.48 -8.71
C MET A 214 -13.43 4.75 -7.25
N ASP A 215 -14.63 5.25 -6.99
CA ASP A 215 -15.14 5.47 -5.63
C ASP A 215 -15.14 4.16 -4.82
N PHE A 216 -15.52 3.03 -5.44
CA PHE A 216 -15.51 1.71 -4.79
C PHE A 216 -14.10 1.24 -4.44
N GLU A 217 -13.14 1.40 -5.36
CA GLU A 217 -11.72 1.04 -5.16
C GLU A 217 -11.10 1.87 -4.02
N GLU A 218 -11.40 3.17 -3.96
CA GLU A 218 -10.96 4.09 -2.91
C GLU A 218 -11.48 3.67 -1.53
N MET A 219 -12.80 3.49 -1.40
CA MET A 219 -13.43 3.06 -0.14
C MET A 219 -12.91 1.69 0.32
N SER A 220 -12.73 0.76 -0.63
CA SER A 220 -12.23 -0.58 -0.36
C SER A 220 -10.79 -0.56 0.13
N ARG A 221 -9.92 0.25 -0.48
CA ARG A 221 -8.53 0.46 -0.05
C ARG A 221 -8.46 1.08 1.34
N SER A 222 -9.24 2.14 1.60
CA SER A 222 -9.33 2.79 2.92
C SER A 222 -9.75 1.79 4.00
N LEU A 223 -10.84 1.04 3.76
CA LEU A 223 -11.34 0.03 4.68
C LEU A 223 -10.32 -1.08 4.96
N SER A 224 -9.65 -1.61 3.93
CA SER A 224 -8.57 -2.59 4.09
C SER A 224 -7.43 -2.05 4.94
N GLY A 225 -7.01 -0.79 4.71
CA GLY A 225 -5.99 -0.13 5.52
C GLY A 225 -6.37 -0.04 7.00
N TRP A 226 -7.62 0.33 7.30
CA TRP A 226 -8.10 0.36 8.68
C TRP A 226 -8.14 -1.01 9.34
N ILE A 227 -8.59 -2.05 8.63
CA ILE A 227 -8.60 -3.42 9.12
C ILE A 227 -7.18 -3.89 9.45
N SER A 228 -6.25 -3.74 8.51
CA SER A 228 -4.83 -4.09 8.69
C SER A 228 -4.21 -3.37 9.89
N SER A 229 -4.53 -2.09 10.09
CA SER A 229 -4.00 -1.32 11.22
C SER A 229 -4.30 -1.96 12.58
N VAL A 230 -5.43 -2.68 12.70
CA VAL A 230 -5.81 -3.41 13.91
C VAL A 230 -5.30 -4.84 13.87
N THR A 231 -5.46 -5.59 12.77
CA THR A 231 -5.08 -7.02 12.71
C THR A 231 -3.60 -7.25 12.86
N ASP A 232 -2.77 -6.29 12.44
CA ASP A 232 -1.31 -6.41 12.40
C ASP A 232 -0.66 -5.87 13.68
N LYS A 233 -1.47 -5.48 14.67
CA LYS A 233 -0.98 -4.99 15.96
C LYS A 233 -0.26 -6.12 16.71
N GLU A 234 1.08 -6.08 16.70
CA GLU A 234 1.92 -7.10 17.35
C GLU A 234 1.75 -7.17 18.87
N GLU A 235 1.44 -6.03 19.50
CA GLU A 235 1.40 -5.88 20.95
C GLU A 235 -0.04 -5.75 21.46
N VAL A 236 -0.68 -6.89 21.70
CA VAL A 236 -2.03 -6.99 22.27
C VAL A 236 -1.96 -7.38 23.74
N PRO A 237 -2.49 -6.55 24.68
CA PRO A 237 -2.52 -6.92 26.10
C PRO A 237 -3.26 -8.24 26.32
N GLU A 238 -2.78 -9.08 27.25
CA GLU A 238 -3.32 -10.43 27.48
C GLU A 238 -4.85 -10.47 27.66
N LYS A 239 -5.42 -9.44 28.31
CA LYS A 239 -6.87 -9.34 28.53
C LYS A 239 -7.70 -9.18 27.24
N TYR A 240 -7.09 -8.74 26.14
CA TYR A 240 -7.75 -8.46 24.85
C TYR A 240 -7.47 -9.51 23.77
N LEU A 241 -6.63 -10.52 24.02
CA LEU A 241 -6.21 -11.49 23.01
C LEU A 241 -7.38 -12.22 22.33
N GLU A 242 -8.41 -12.60 23.10
CA GLU A 242 -9.59 -13.28 22.53
C GLU A 242 -10.38 -12.36 21.61
N VAL A 243 -10.67 -11.13 22.05
CA VAL A 243 -11.38 -10.12 21.26
C VAL A 243 -10.59 -9.72 20.02
N HIS A 244 -9.27 -9.61 20.13
CA HIS A 244 -8.41 -9.33 18.98
C HIS A 244 -8.45 -10.46 17.94
N ALA A 245 -8.47 -11.73 18.38
CA ALA A 245 -8.63 -12.85 17.47
C ALA A 245 -10.03 -12.87 16.80
N SER A 246 -11.09 -12.53 17.53
CA SER A 246 -12.43 -12.33 16.96
C SER A 246 -12.43 -11.21 15.91
N PHE A 247 -11.74 -10.09 16.19
CA PHE A 247 -11.56 -9.01 15.24
C PHE A 247 -10.81 -9.46 13.98
N GLN A 248 -9.70 -10.20 14.12
CA GLN A 248 -8.96 -10.72 12.96
C GLN A 248 -9.82 -11.64 12.09
N ALA A 249 -10.71 -12.43 12.69
CA ALA A 249 -11.66 -13.26 11.94
C ALA A 249 -12.66 -12.38 11.16
N ALA A 250 -13.28 -11.40 11.83
CA ALA A 250 -14.20 -10.46 11.17
C ALA A 250 -13.51 -9.66 10.05
N GLY A 251 -12.30 -9.17 10.28
CA GLY A 251 -11.49 -8.47 9.28
C GLY A 251 -11.18 -9.35 8.07
N THR A 252 -10.88 -10.64 8.29
CA THR A 252 -10.70 -11.62 7.18
C THR A 252 -11.99 -11.78 6.38
N THR A 253 -13.13 -11.96 7.05
CA THR A 253 -14.45 -12.07 6.40
C THR A 253 -14.75 -10.84 5.55
N ILE A 254 -14.46 -9.62 6.06
CA ILE A 254 -14.65 -8.37 5.33
C ILE A 254 -13.72 -8.31 4.12
N GLN A 255 -12.43 -8.63 4.28
CA GLN A 255 -11.46 -8.61 3.17
C GLN A 255 -11.85 -9.58 2.05
N GLU A 256 -12.28 -10.80 2.39
CA GLU A 256 -12.80 -11.76 1.40
C GLU A 256 -14.02 -11.20 0.64
N GLY A 257 -14.87 -10.44 1.33
CA GLY A 257 -16.00 -9.74 0.71
C GLY A 257 -15.57 -8.63 -0.25
N ILE A 258 -14.57 -7.82 0.13
CA ILE A 258 -13.97 -6.78 -0.72
C ILE A 258 -13.34 -7.40 -1.97
N ASP A 259 -12.55 -8.46 -1.82
CA ASP A 259 -11.88 -9.14 -2.93
C ASP A 259 -12.91 -9.71 -3.92
N GLN A 260 -13.96 -10.36 -3.40
CA GLN A 260 -15.06 -10.88 -4.21
C GLN A 260 -15.81 -9.77 -4.94
N LEU A 261 -16.08 -8.64 -4.29
CA LEU A 261 -16.72 -7.49 -4.92
C LEU A 261 -15.86 -6.87 -6.00
N SER A 262 -14.55 -6.75 -5.77
CA SER A 262 -13.60 -6.21 -6.73
C SER A 262 -13.58 -7.03 -8.02
N GLU A 263 -13.58 -8.37 -7.90
CA GLU A 263 -13.71 -9.27 -9.05
C GLU A 263 -15.09 -9.10 -9.73
N ALA A 264 -16.18 -9.12 -8.95
CA ALA A 264 -17.54 -9.05 -9.48
C ALA A 264 -17.84 -7.73 -10.20
N VAL A 265 -17.33 -6.61 -9.69
CA VAL A 265 -17.46 -5.27 -10.29
C VAL A 265 -16.71 -5.18 -11.62
N ALA A 266 -15.55 -5.84 -11.74
CA ALA A 266 -14.78 -5.86 -12.99
C ALA A 266 -15.50 -6.64 -14.11
N PHE A 267 -16.24 -7.70 -13.77
CA PHE A 267 -16.88 -8.59 -14.74
C PHE A 267 -18.40 -8.43 -14.87
N GLY A 268 -19.04 -7.66 -13.98
CA GLY A 268 -20.44 -7.24 -14.06
C GLY A 268 -21.46 -8.34 -13.72
N GLU A 269 -21.10 -9.32 -12.90
CA GLU A 269 -22.03 -10.39 -12.51
C GLU A 269 -22.84 -10.00 -11.26
N GLU A 270 -24.11 -9.59 -11.46
CA GLU A 270 -25.02 -9.15 -10.38
C GLU A 270 -25.14 -10.16 -9.22
N ALA A 271 -25.08 -11.46 -9.53
CA ALA A 271 -25.12 -12.52 -8.51
C ALA A 271 -23.85 -12.58 -7.64
N GLU A 272 -22.69 -12.25 -8.21
CA GLU A 272 -21.41 -12.21 -7.50
C GLU A 272 -21.30 -10.94 -6.66
N ILE A 273 -21.82 -9.81 -7.16
CA ILE A 273 -21.96 -8.57 -6.37
C ILE A 273 -22.83 -8.81 -5.14
N GLU A 274 -23.97 -9.50 -5.31
CA GLU A 274 -24.84 -9.81 -4.18
C GLU A 274 -24.18 -10.79 -3.20
N ALA A 275 -23.39 -11.74 -3.68
CA ALA A 275 -22.63 -12.64 -2.81
C ALA A 275 -21.59 -11.88 -1.98
N GLY A 276 -20.82 -10.97 -2.60
CA GLY A 276 -19.86 -10.12 -1.90
C GLY A 276 -20.51 -9.17 -0.89
N LYS A 277 -21.68 -8.60 -1.21
CA LYS A 277 -22.49 -7.82 -0.25
C LYS A 277 -22.90 -8.64 0.98
N ASN A 278 -23.33 -9.88 0.78
CA ASN A 278 -23.70 -10.76 1.89
C ASN A 278 -22.48 -11.10 2.76
N GLN A 279 -21.30 -11.27 2.16
CA GLN A 279 -20.04 -11.49 2.88
C GLN A 279 -19.64 -10.27 3.72
N LEU A 280 -19.75 -9.05 3.16
CA LEU A 280 -19.53 -7.81 3.93
C LEU A 280 -20.48 -7.69 5.12
N GLN A 281 -21.77 -7.99 4.92
CA GLN A 281 -22.77 -7.97 5.99
C GLN A 281 -22.46 -9.00 7.08
N GLU A 282 -21.99 -10.20 6.72
CA GLU A 282 -21.54 -11.21 7.68
C GLU A 282 -20.36 -10.69 8.52
N GLY A 283 -19.33 -10.14 7.85
CA GLY A 283 -18.18 -9.53 8.52
C GLY A 283 -18.58 -8.37 9.44
N LYS A 284 -19.56 -7.55 9.04
CA LYS A 284 -20.14 -6.49 9.88
C LYS A 284 -20.79 -7.02 11.14
N GLU A 285 -21.59 -8.09 11.04
CA GLU A 285 -22.24 -8.72 12.19
C GLU A 285 -21.22 -9.35 13.16
N GLU A 286 -20.14 -9.93 12.62
CA GLU A 286 -19.00 -10.44 13.40
C GLU A 286 -18.26 -9.30 14.11
N LEU A 287 -18.07 -8.16 13.44
CA LEU A 287 -17.45 -6.96 14.00
C LEU A 287 -18.29 -6.36 15.14
N GLU A 288 -19.62 -6.27 14.96
CA GLU A 288 -20.55 -5.83 16.01
C GLU A 288 -20.54 -6.78 17.23
N THR A 289 -20.45 -8.08 16.99
CA THR A 289 -20.31 -9.08 18.05
C THR A 289 -19.00 -8.88 18.80
N THR A 290 -17.89 -8.68 18.08
CA THR A 290 -16.58 -8.42 18.64
C THR A 290 -16.57 -7.14 19.49
N ARG A 291 -17.24 -6.08 19.02
CA ARG A 291 -17.44 -4.84 19.79
C ARG A 291 -18.15 -5.08 21.11
N GLN A 292 -19.19 -5.92 21.12
CA GLN A 292 -19.89 -6.28 22.36
C GLN A 292 -19.00 -7.10 23.30
N GLU A 293 -18.20 -8.04 22.77
CA GLU A 293 -17.22 -8.79 23.56
C GLU A 293 -16.20 -7.87 24.21
N TYR A 294 -15.69 -6.91 23.43
CA TYR A 294 -14.80 -5.86 23.89
C TYR A 294 -15.40 -5.05 25.05
N GLU A 295 -16.61 -4.52 24.88
CA GLU A 295 -17.33 -3.72 25.91
C GLU A 295 -17.54 -4.49 27.22
N ASN A 296 -17.55 -5.83 27.19
CA ASN A 296 -17.69 -6.66 28.38
C ASN A 296 -16.38 -6.85 29.17
N ILE A 297 -15.22 -6.60 28.56
CA ILE A 297 -13.89 -6.83 29.15
C ILE A 297 -13.09 -5.54 29.41
N SER A 298 -13.51 -4.42 28.83
CA SER A 298 -13.12 -3.05 29.17
C SER A 298 -13.71 -2.61 30.51
#